data_AF-A0A661V086-F1
#
_entry.id   AF-A0A661V086-F1
#
_cell.length_a   1.000
_cell.length_b   1.000
_cell.length_c   1.000
_cell.angle_alpha   90.00
_cell.angle_beta   90.00
_cell.angle_gamma   90.00
#
_symmetry.space_group_name_H-M   'P 1'
#
loop_
_entity.id
_entity.type
_entity.pdbx_description
1 polymer ?
#
loop_
_entity_poly.entity_id
_entity_poly.type
_entity_poly.pdbx_seq_one_letter_code
_entity_poly.pdbx_strand_id
1 'polypeptide(L)'
;SYLGNRTIGDVVREYIAALIPTGTLFEWYWSSTWTTPPQGDANDALKPLVFYAEMDPAYDPDDLDKHLAPRYLYFWSYEFDGPAPCTGDGCLGMTRVFSKMSDQQLADVMDADCYWTQDGGQSTKTPQDDTYHSVCASDCISLTNAAIEGPVGEPGTLYVSTQYAFEAITTPVTATTPISYTWAPEPVSGQGTDSVTYTWATSGTKTITLTAENCGGPVTATRVITVEALPPGCPRPLTSVVITGPTTGVIETPYVFTATVAPLDATEPITYTWTPPPLPGSLLLSGQSVATYTWSTVGDHTITVTAENCGGYGTDAHTIHISEQHRIYLPLILRNG
;
A
#
# COMPACT_ATOMS: atom_id res chain seq x y z
N SER A 1 25.97 1.76 25.61
CA SER A 1 25.75 2.31 26.96
C SER A 1 24.58 3.29 26.92
N TYR A 2 23.81 3.42 28.00
CA TYR A 2 22.58 4.23 28.05
C TYR A 2 22.66 5.30 29.13
N LEU A 3 22.18 6.51 28.82
CA LEU A 3 21.96 7.61 29.76
C LEU A 3 20.49 8.02 29.65
N GLY A 4 19.72 7.86 30.72
CA GLY A 4 18.32 8.32 30.77
C GLY A 4 17.43 7.81 29.62
N ASN A 5 17.43 6.50 29.36
CA ASN A 5 16.69 5.84 28.26
C ASN A 5 17.10 6.23 26.83
N ARG A 6 18.22 6.94 26.64
CA ARG A 6 18.79 7.27 25.33
C ARG A 6 20.17 6.62 25.16
N THR A 7 20.59 6.39 23.92
CA THR A 7 21.96 5.93 23.69
C THR A 7 22.94 7.06 23.99
N ILE A 8 24.15 6.74 24.46
CA ILE A 8 25.18 7.78 24.66
C ILE A 8 25.46 8.55 23.36
N GLY A 9 25.42 7.88 22.21
CA GLY A 9 25.57 8.53 20.91
C GLY A 9 24.53 9.62 20.65
N ASP A 10 23.26 9.40 21.01
CA ASP A 10 22.19 10.40 20.86
C ASP A 10 22.42 11.64 21.72
N VAL A 11 22.93 11.43 22.94
CA VAL A 11 23.19 12.52 23.90
C VAL A 11 24.40 13.35 23.46
N VAL A 12 25.46 12.68 22.98
CA VAL A 12 26.65 13.35 22.45
C VAL A 12 26.31 14.20 21.23
N ARG A 13 25.50 13.69 20.29
CA ARG A 13 25.07 14.46 19.12
C ARG A 13 24.27 15.71 19.50
N GLU A 14 23.40 15.62 20.51
CA GLU A 14 22.65 16.78 20.99
C GLU A 14 23.57 17.86 21.56
N TYR A 15 24.55 17.49 22.40
CA TYR A 15 25.49 18.47 22.96
C TYR A 15 26.38 19.11 21.89
N ILE A 16 26.88 18.32 20.95
CA ILE A 16 27.70 18.82 19.85
C ILE A 16 26.88 19.78 18.98
N ALA A 17 25.67 19.40 18.58
CA ALA A 17 24.78 20.28 17.81
C ALA A 17 24.45 21.60 18.53
N ALA A 18 24.36 21.60 19.86
CA ALA A 18 24.13 22.81 20.64
C ALA A 18 25.37 23.72 20.75
N LEU A 19 26.58 23.15 20.63
CA LEU A 19 27.85 23.86 20.78
C LEU A 19 28.41 24.39 19.45
N ILE A 20 28.11 23.75 18.32
CA ILE A 20 28.56 24.21 16.99
C ILE A 20 28.22 25.69 16.73
N PRO A 21 26.98 26.19 16.99
CA PRO A 21 26.64 27.60 16.76
C PRO A 21 27.42 28.60 17.63
N THR A 22 28.12 28.14 18.67
CA THR A 22 28.96 28.98 19.53
C THR A 22 30.37 29.17 18.98
N GLY A 23 30.69 28.54 17.84
CA GLY A 23 32.04 28.50 17.26
C GLY A 23 32.93 27.41 17.87
N THR A 24 32.35 26.45 18.60
CA THR A 24 33.10 25.30 19.12
C THR A 24 33.34 24.31 17.98
N LEU A 25 34.61 23.93 17.79
CA LEU A 25 35.03 22.96 16.79
C LEU A 25 35.21 21.58 17.43
N PHE A 26 34.89 20.54 16.68
CA PHE A 26 34.92 19.16 17.15
C PHE A 26 35.69 18.31 16.15
N GLU A 27 36.61 17.51 16.68
CA GLU A 27 37.38 16.54 15.91
C GLU A 27 37.09 15.15 16.45
N TRP A 28 36.92 14.20 15.55
CA TRP A 28 36.73 12.80 15.88
C TRP A 28 37.58 11.93 14.96
N TYR A 29 38.38 11.07 15.58
CA TYR A 29 39.34 10.25 14.88
C TYR A 29 39.09 8.78 15.15
N TRP A 30 39.08 8.01 14.07
CA TRP A 30 38.96 6.56 14.11
C TRP A 30 40.29 5.91 13.74
N SER A 31 40.60 4.76 14.35
CA SER A 31 41.90 4.08 14.17
C SER A 31 41.84 2.56 14.27
N SER A 32 40.69 1.99 14.62
CA SER A 32 40.59 0.56 14.95
C SER A 32 39.16 0.05 14.84
N THR A 33 39.00 -1.23 14.53
CA THR A 33 37.71 -1.92 14.45
C THR A 33 37.05 -2.20 15.82
N TRP A 34 37.73 -1.95 16.94
CA TRP A 34 37.18 -2.18 18.29
C TRP A 34 35.95 -1.32 18.60
N THR A 35 35.82 -0.16 17.95
CA THR A 35 34.64 0.71 18.06
C THR A 35 33.62 0.47 16.95
N THR A 36 33.87 -0.52 16.09
CA THR A 36 32.97 -0.89 14.99
C THR A 36 31.95 -1.94 15.48
N PRO A 37 30.68 -1.90 15.03
CA PRO A 37 29.70 -2.90 15.42
C PRO A 37 30.13 -4.31 15.01
N PRO A 38 29.78 -5.37 15.79
CA PRO A 38 28.82 -5.36 16.90
C PRO A 38 29.42 -5.08 18.29
N GLN A 39 30.73 -4.80 18.41
CA GLN A 39 31.39 -4.61 19.70
C GLN A 39 31.44 -3.14 20.19
N GLY A 40 31.22 -2.15 19.32
CA GLY A 40 31.41 -0.73 19.64
C GLY A 40 30.17 0.16 19.67
N ASP A 41 30.37 1.41 20.09
CA ASP A 41 29.40 2.52 20.17
C ASP A 41 29.44 3.40 18.92
N ALA A 42 29.42 2.77 17.74
CA ALA A 42 29.44 3.48 16.46
C ALA A 42 28.33 4.53 16.37
N ASN A 43 28.70 5.71 15.88
CA ASN A 43 27.86 6.89 15.83
C ASN A 43 27.96 7.55 14.45
N ASP A 44 27.53 6.84 13.41
CA ASP A 44 27.66 7.31 12.03
C ASP A 44 26.96 8.65 11.79
N ALA A 45 25.84 8.90 12.48
CA ALA A 45 25.13 10.18 12.42
C ALA A 45 25.89 11.35 13.07
N LEU A 46 27.00 11.12 13.78
CA LEU A 46 27.86 12.17 14.32
C LEU A 46 28.96 12.60 13.34
N LYS A 47 29.42 11.69 12.47
CA LYS A 47 30.45 11.96 11.46
C LYS A 47 30.20 13.25 10.65
N PRO A 48 28.98 13.57 10.20
CA PRO A 48 28.73 14.80 9.43
C PRO A 48 28.63 16.08 10.28
N LEU A 49 28.69 15.99 11.61
CA LEU A 49 28.61 17.15 12.51
C LEU A 49 29.98 17.62 13.01
N VAL A 50 31.04 16.86 12.73
CA VAL A 50 32.38 17.05 13.28
C VAL A 50 33.41 16.81 12.19
N PHE A 51 34.63 17.25 12.41
CA PHE A 51 35.73 16.82 11.56
C PHE A 51 36.04 15.36 11.86
N TYR A 52 35.52 14.44 11.02
CA TYR A 52 35.77 13.01 11.15
C TYR A 52 36.86 12.55 10.19
N ALA A 53 37.83 11.80 10.71
CA ALA A 53 38.90 11.24 9.90
C ALA A 53 39.32 9.84 10.37
N GLU A 54 39.52 8.95 9.40
CA GLU A 54 39.86 7.54 9.59
C GLU A 54 41.34 7.29 9.33
N MET A 55 42.05 6.86 10.37
CA MET A 55 43.42 6.39 10.33
C MET A 55 43.46 4.87 10.14
N ASP A 56 44.37 4.38 9.31
CA ASP A 56 44.69 2.96 9.15
C ASP A 56 46.18 2.72 9.51
N PRO A 57 46.52 2.57 10.81
CA PRO A 57 47.90 2.38 11.26
C PRO A 57 48.40 0.96 10.97
N ALA A 58 48.67 0.65 9.68
CA ALA A 58 49.12 -0.68 9.24
C ALA A 58 50.46 -1.12 9.85
N TYR A 59 51.27 -0.18 10.34
CA TYR A 59 52.53 -0.44 11.03
C TYR A 59 52.36 -1.14 12.40
N ASP A 60 51.21 -1.00 13.05
CA ASP A 60 50.92 -1.67 14.32
C ASP A 60 50.10 -2.94 14.05
N PRO A 61 50.63 -4.15 14.35
CA PRO A 61 49.95 -5.40 14.03
C PRO A 61 48.85 -5.78 15.05
N ASP A 62 48.78 -5.09 16.18
CA ASP A 62 47.87 -5.37 17.29
C ASP A 62 46.73 -4.35 17.34
N ASP A 63 45.48 -4.82 17.34
CA ASP A 63 44.31 -3.95 17.29
C ASP A 63 44.13 -3.07 18.55
N LEU A 64 44.67 -3.45 19.71
CA LEU A 64 44.68 -2.60 20.91
C LEU A 64 45.65 -1.43 20.71
N ASP A 65 46.82 -1.67 20.12
CA ASP A 65 47.77 -0.60 19.79
C ASP A 65 47.15 0.37 18.77
N LYS A 66 46.46 -0.15 17.74
CA LYS A 66 45.69 0.67 16.80
C LYS A 66 44.63 1.51 17.52
N HIS A 67 43.84 0.91 18.42
CA HIS A 67 42.79 1.59 19.17
C HIS A 67 43.31 2.72 20.06
N LEU A 68 44.55 2.59 20.56
CA LEU A 68 45.17 3.59 21.41
C LEU A 68 45.98 4.64 20.64
N ALA A 69 46.18 4.48 19.33
CA ALA A 69 46.93 5.40 18.50
C ALA A 69 46.42 6.87 18.52
N PRO A 70 45.10 7.15 18.66
CA PRO A 70 44.59 8.53 18.72
C PRO A 70 45.16 9.39 19.84
N ARG A 71 45.75 8.80 20.89
CA ARG A 71 46.40 9.56 21.98
C ARG A 71 47.55 10.46 21.49
N TYR A 72 48.09 10.19 20.31
CA TYR A 72 49.19 10.95 19.72
C TYR A 72 48.72 12.10 18.82
N LEU A 73 47.45 12.12 18.41
CA LEU A 73 46.92 13.10 17.45
C LEU A 73 47.06 14.54 17.95
N TYR A 74 46.81 14.76 19.24
CA TYR A 74 47.02 16.06 19.86
C TYR A 74 48.47 16.54 19.73
N PHE A 75 49.46 15.65 19.85
CA PHE A 75 50.86 16.05 19.71
C PHE A 75 51.26 16.25 18.24
N TRP A 76 50.73 15.41 17.36
CA TRP A 76 51.00 15.51 15.92
C TRP A 76 50.44 16.78 15.28
N SER A 77 49.32 17.30 15.79
CA SER A 77 48.77 18.59 15.33
C SER A 77 49.66 19.80 15.67
N TYR A 78 50.65 19.65 16.54
CA TYR A 78 51.67 20.69 16.79
C TYR A 78 53.03 20.39 16.12
N GLU A 79 53.38 19.11 15.99
CA GLU A 79 54.72 18.68 15.57
C GLU A 79 54.88 18.57 14.05
N PHE A 80 53.80 18.26 13.32
CA PHE A 80 53.86 17.99 11.88
C PHE A 80 53.19 19.07 11.03
N ASP A 81 53.79 19.29 9.85
CA ASP A 81 53.27 20.24 8.87
C ASP A 81 51.88 19.81 8.38
N GLY A 82 50.99 20.78 8.45
CA GLY A 82 49.59 20.70 8.06
C GLY A 82 49.32 20.60 6.57
N PRO A 83 48.03 20.52 6.20
CA PRO A 83 47.62 20.76 4.83
C PRO A 83 47.95 22.20 4.41
N ALA A 84 48.12 22.42 3.10
CA ALA A 84 48.28 23.76 2.56
C ALA A 84 47.07 24.64 2.96
N PRO A 85 47.28 25.96 3.18
CA PRO A 85 46.19 26.88 3.49
C PRO A 85 45.10 26.84 2.42
N CYS A 86 43.84 26.78 2.85
CA CYS A 86 42.64 26.70 2.02
C CYS A 86 41.49 27.43 2.73
N THR A 87 40.38 27.66 2.01
CA THR A 87 39.13 28.17 2.59
C THR A 87 37.92 27.55 1.88
N GLY A 88 36.81 27.36 2.59
CA GLY A 88 35.56 26.78 2.07
C GLY A 88 35.77 25.43 1.39
N ASP A 89 35.07 25.18 0.28
CA ASP A 89 35.20 23.95 -0.52
C ASP A 89 36.63 23.67 -1.01
N GLY A 90 37.49 24.70 -1.06
CA GLY A 90 38.91 24.53 -1.37
C GLY A 90 39.65 23.65 -0.36
N CYS A 91 39.11 23.48 0.85
CA CYS A 91 39.66 22.59 1.87
C CYS A 91 39.30 21.11 1.68
N LEU A 92 38.37 20.78 0.78
CA LEU A 92 38.04 19.37 0.49
C LEU A 92 39.19 18.62 -0.18
N GLY A 93 40.09 19.34 -0.87
CA GLY A 93 41.30 18.76 -1.46
C GLY A 93 42.46 18.52 -0.49
N MET A 94 42.26 18.68 0.82
CA MET A 94 43.33 18.45 1.80
C MET A 94 43.72 16.98 1.89
N THR A 95 45.00 16.71 1.71
CA THR A 95 45.56 15.35 1.77
C THR A 95 46.28 15.04 3.08
N ARG A 96 46.39 16.00 4.00
CA ARG A 96 47.02 15.84 5.32
C ARG A 96 46.08 16.41 6.37
N VAL A 97 45.57 15.58 7.27
CA VAL A 97 44.53 16.03 8.21
C VAL A 97 44.76 15.65 9.68
N PHE A 98 45.78 14.85 10.01
CA PHE A 98 46.23 14.57 11.39
C PHE A 98 47.46 15.39 11.81
N SER A 99 47.50 16.62 11.32
CA SER A 99 48.63 17.55 11.46
C SER A 99 48.09 18.97 11.66
N LYS A 100 48.97 19.95 11.78
CA LYS A 100 48.59 21.32 12.14
C LYS A 100 47.54 21.93 11.20
N MET A 101 46.33 22.16 11.69
CA MET A 101 45.25 22.85 10.97
C MET A 101 44.90 24.17 11.67
N SER A 102 44.52 25.21 10.92
CA SER A 102 43.97 26.43 11.52
C SER A 102 42.49 26.27 11.86
N ASP A 103 42.00 26.99 12.89
CA ASP A 103 40.59 26.97 13.28
C ASP A 103 39.65 27.28 12.10
N GLN A 104 40.06 28.15 11.16
CA GLN A 104 39.26 28.46 9.97
C GLN A 104 39.19 27.27 9.01
N GLN A 105 40.32 26.61 8.73
CA GLN A 105 40.33 25.42 7.88
C GLN A 105 39.50 24.31 8.50
N LEU A 106 39.58 24.13 9.83
CA LEU A 106 38.82 23.14 10.57
C LEU A 106 37.31 23.46 10.55
N ALA A 107 36.93 24.73 10.70
CA ALA A 107 35.54 25.17 10.55
C ALA A 107 35.01 24.91 9.13
N ASP A 108 35.80 25.21 8.10
CA ASP A 108 35.40 25.05 6.70
C ASP A 108 35.17 23.57 6.34
N VAL A 109 35.94 22.63 6.91
CA VAL A 109 35.71 21.19 6.70
C VAL A 109 34.66 20.57 7.62
N MET A 110 34.36 21.18 8.77
CA MET A 110 33.21 20.79 9.58
C MET A 110 31.88 21.23 8.96
N ASP A 111 31.88 22.35 8.20
CA ASP A 111 30.72 22.83 7.45
C ASP A 111 30.46 21.99 6.20
N ALA A 112 31.53 21.44 5.61
CA ALA A 112 31.40 20.48 4.55
C ALA A 112 30.97 19.12 5.11
N ASP A 113 29.85 18.58 4.62
CA ASP A 113 29.32 17.26 4.97
C ASP A 113 30.23 16.14 4.39
N CYS A 114 31.48 16.09 4.87
CA CYS A 114 32.53 15.23 4.40
C CYS A 114 33.34 14.66 5.56
N TYR A 115 33.91 13.49 5.34
CA TYR A 115 34.91 12.92 6.22
C TYR A 115 36.15 12.54 5.44
N TRP A 116 37.26 12.27 6.13
CA TRP A 116 38.51 11.92 5.49
C TRP A 116 38.86 10.46 5.72
N THR A 117 39.24 9.77 4.66
CA THR A 117 39.76 8.40 4.75
C THR A 117 41.21 8.40 4.29
N GLN A 118 42.05 7.71 5.04
CA GLN A 118 43.45 7.51 4.67
C GLN A 118 43.54 6.66 3.39
N ASP A 119 44.20 7.17 2.35
CA ASP A 119 44.43 6.46 1.08
C ASP A 119 45.89 6.02 0.87
N GLY A 120 46.80 6.50 1.72
CA GLY A 120 48.23 6.20 1.66
C GLY A 120 48.97 6.60 2.93
N GLY A 121 50.27 6.31 2.96
CA GLY A 121 51.05 6.28 4.20
C GLY A 121 50.87 4.96 4.92
N GLN A 122 50.68 4.94 6.23
CA GLN A 122 50.48 3.71 7.05
C GLN A 122 51.76 2.92 7.37
N SER A 123 52.93 3.34 6.88
CA SER A 123 54.19 2.61 7.09
C SER A 123 55.00 3.14 8.28
N THR A 124 54.71 4.35 8.73
CA THR A 124 55.41 4.96 9.87
C THR A 124 54.48 5.26 11.05
N LYS A 125 55.03 5.31 12.26
CA LYS A 125 54.27 5.57 13.50
C LYS A 125 53.68 6.98 13.61
N THR A 126 53.86 7.80 12.60
CA THR A 126 53.70 9.25 12.65
C THR A 126 53.11 9.70 11.31
N PRO A 127 52.36 10.81 11.22
CA PRO A 127 51.57 11.11 10.03
C PRO A 127 52.36 11.66 8.82
N GLN A 128 53.69 11.50 8.80
CA GLN A 128 54.57 12.10 7.80
C GLN A 128 54.32 11.53 6.42
N ASP A 129 54.07 10.22 6.33
CA ASP A 129 53.76 9.52 5.08
C ASP A 129 52.26 9.45 4.78
N ASP A 130 51.40 9.79 5.74
CA ASP A 130 49.96 9.69 5.59
C ASP A 130 49.41 10.64 4.51
N THR A 131 48.54 10.08 3.68
CA THR A 131 47.73 10.81 2.71
C THR A 131 46.26 10.47 2.89
N TYR A 132 45.40 11.45 2.64
CA TYR A 132 43.95 11.36 2.79
C TYR A 132 43.25 11.88 1.54
N HIS A 133 42.01 11.44 1.38
CA HIS A 133 41.03 12.08 0.51
C HIS A 133 39.74 12.33 1.29
N SER A 134 39.03 13.40 0.93
CA SER A 134 37.68 13.63 1.44
C SER A 134 36.70 12.68 0.77
N VAL A 135 35.88 12.02 1.57
CA VAL A 135 34.66 11.33 1.18
C VAL A 135 33.50 12.18 1.67
N CYS A 136 32.89 12.92 0.75
CA CYS A 136 31.70 13.70 1.07
C CYS A 136 30.48 12.81 1.09
N ALA A 137 29.57 13.03 2.04
CA ALA A 137 28.19 12.61 1.86
C ALA A 137 27.76 13.18 0.51
N SER A 138 27.42 12.27 -0.42
CA SER A 138 27.17 12.66 -1.81
C SER A 138 26.21 13.83 -1.88
N ASP A 139 26.45 14.78 -2.79
CA ASP A 139 25.49 15.84 -3.14
C ASP A 139 24.08 15.27 -3.07
N CYS A 140 23.21 15.90 -2.28
CA CYS A 140 21.83 15.49 -2.12
C CYS A 140 21.25 15.09 -3.48
N ILE A 141 20.92 13.81 -3.66
CA ILE A 141 20.20 13.37 -4.85
C ILE A 141 18.75 13.74 -4.60
N SER A 142 18.39 14.94 -5.06
CA SER A 142 17.06 15.52 -4.89
C SER A 142 15.99 14.68 -5.57
N LEU A 143 14.81 14.63 -4.94
CA LEU A 143 13.61 14.17 -5.63
C LEU A 143 13.29 15.11 -6.81
N THR A 144 13.02 14.53 -7.96
CA THR A 144 12.60 15.27 -9.16
C THR A 144 11.13 15.04 -9.49
N ASN A 145 10.56 13.92 -9.03
CA ASN A 145 9.15 13.61 -9.23
C ASN A 145 8.62 12.65 -8.16
N ALA A 146 7.31 12.68 -7.96
CA ALA A 146 6.55 11.67 -7.25
C ALA A 146 5.33 11.23 -8.08
N ALA A 147 4.88 10.00 -7.89
CA ALA A 147 3.66 9.46 -8.47
C ALA A 147 2.92 8.63 -7.42
N ILE A 148 1.62 8.45 -7.64
CA ILE A 148 0.75 7.62 -6.80
C ILE A 148 0.27 6.44 -7.65
N GLU A 149 0.63 5.23 -7.24
CA GLU A 149 0.19 3.98 -7.87
C GLU A 149 -0.95 3.31 -7.08
N GLY A 150 -1.65 2.39 -7.76
CA GLY A 150 -2.74 1.60 -7.20
C GLY A 150 -4.11 1.95 -7.79
N PRO A 151 -5.24 1.69 -7.11
CA PRO A 151 -5.31 0.86 -5.92
C PRO A 151 -4.69 -0.53 -6.19
N VAL A 152 -3.85 -0.99 -5.27
CA VAL A 152 -3.06 -2.23 -5.43
C VAL A 152 -3.98 -3.45 -5.30
N GLY A 153 -3.85 -4.41 -6.22
CA GLY A 153 -4.58 -5.68 -6.18
C GLY A 153 -6.03 -5.64 -6.65
N GLU A 154 -6.56 -4.46 -7.01
CA GLU A 154 -7.98 -4.29 -7.36
C GLU A 154 -8.15 -3.83 -8.83
N PRO A 155 -8.47 -4.74 -9.76
CA PRO A 155 -8.84 -4.35 -11.12
C PRO A 155 -10.32 -3.92 -11.17
N GLY A 156 -10.58 -2.65 -11.50
CA GLY A 156 -11.93 -2.19 -11.88
C GLY A 156 -12.51 -1.08 -10.99
N THR A 157 -13.83 -1.13 -10.80
CA THR A 157 -14.60 -0.10 -10.08
C THR A 157 -14.33 -0.15 -8.58
N LEU A 158 -14.10 1.03 -7.98
CA LEU A 158 -13.94 1.17 -6.53
C LEU A 158 -15.28 1.46 -5.88
N TYR A 159 -15.51 0.95 -4.67
CA TYR A 159 -16.77 1.07 -3.96
C TYR A 159 -16.60 1.73 -2.60
N VAL A 160 -17.65 2.41 -2.13
CA VAL A 160 -17.70 2.96 -0.77
C VAL A 160 -17.51 1.87 0.29
N SER A 161 -16.98 2.26 1.45
CA SER A 161 -16.75 1.38 2.61
C SER A 161 -15.78 0.21 2.40
N THR A 162 -15.09 0.15 1.26
CA THR A 162 -14.00 -0.80 0.99
C THR A 162 -12.64 -0.13 1.21
N GLN A 163 -11.68 -0.88 1.74
CA GLN A 163 -10.30 -0.43 1.92
C GLN A 163 -9.49 -0.60 0.64
N TYR A 164 -8.75 0.43 0.26
CA TYR A 164 -7.89 0.43 -0.93
C TYR A 164 -6.50 0.94 -0.58
N ALA A 165 -5.48 0.21 -1.03
CA ALA A 165 -4.08 0.54 -0.80
C ALA A 165 -3.49 1.31 -1.99
N PHE A 166 -2.64 2.30 -1.70
CA PHE A 166 -1.92 3.10 -2.70
C PHE A 166 -0.46 3.20 -2.30
N GLU A 167 0.42 3.32 -3.30
CA GLU A 167 1.86 3.38 -3.11
C GLU A 167 2.43 4.68 -3.69
N ALA A 168 3.41 5.25 -3.01
CA ALA A 168 4.22 6.36 -3.49
C ALA A 168 5.38 5.83 -4.33
N ILE A 169 5.54 6.36 -5.54
CA ILE A 169 6.70 6.12 -6.39
C ILE A 169 7.48 7.41 -6.52
N THR A 170 8.74 7.41 -6.09
CA THR A 170 9.63 8.58 -6.16
C THR A 170 10.70 8.42 -7.24
N THR A 171 11.06 9.53 -7.91
CA THR A 171 12.13 9.55 -8.92
C THR A 171 13.20 10.60 -8.58
N PRO A 172 14.50 10.26 -8.66
CA PRO A 172 15.03 8.92 -8.94
C PRO A 172 14.88 7.97 -7.75
N VAL A 173 14.95 6.66 -7.98
CA VAL A 173 14.96 5.65 -6.89
C VAL A 173 16.25 5.72 -6.06
N THR A 174 17.27 6.39 -6.57
CA THR A 174 18.54 6.68 -5.89
C THR A 174 18.51 7.98 -5.10
N ALA A 175 17.34 8.61 -4.93
CA ALA A 175 17.21 9.84 -4.14
C ALA A 175 17.70 9.62 -2.70
N THR A 176 18.37 10.62 -2.14
CA THR A 176 18.98 10.54 -0.81
C THR A 176 17.88 10.38 0.25
N THR A 177 18.04 9.39 1.12
CA THR A 177 17.16 9.11 2.28
C THR A 177 17.60 9.90 3.52
N PRO A 178 16.72 10.21 4.47
CA PRO A 178 15.31 9.81 4.54
C PRO A 178 14.41 10.62 3.61
N ILE A 179 13.33 9.99 3.14
CA ILE A 179 12.23 10.66 2.42
C ILE A 179 11.03 10.68 3.37
N SER A 180 10.44 11.85 3.59
CA SER A 180 9.18 12.00 4.33
C SER A 180 8.00 12.06 3.37
N TYR A 181 6.91 11.38 3.71
CA TYR A 181 5.69 11.32 2.91
C TYR A 181 4.52 11.93 3.66
N THR A 182 3.79 12.84 3.01
CA THR A 182 2.55 13.43 3.53
C THR A 182 1.42 13.21 2.54
N TRP A 183 0.37 12.53 2.99
CA TRP A 183 -0.81 12.21 2.19
C TRP A 183 -2.01 13.06 2.59
N ALA A 184 -2.77 13.52 1.59
CA ALA A 184 -3.99 14.32 1.76
C ALA A 184 -5.11 13.82 0.82
N PRO A 185 -6.38 13.68 1.28
CA PRO A 185 -6.82 13.78 2.67
C PRO A 185 -6.11 12.75 3.57
N GLU A 186 -6.19 12.89 4.89
CA GLU A 186 -5.50 11.97 5.80
C GLU A 186 -5.97 10.52 5.55
N PRO A 187 -5.06 9.56 5.32
CA PRO A 187 -5.42 8.17 5.09
C PRO A 187 -5.90 7.51 6.40
N VAL A 188 -6.61 6.40 6.26
CA VAL A 188 -7.06 5.60 7.43
C VAL A 188 -5.86 4.98 8.14
N SER A 189 -4.81 4.64 7.39
CA SER A 189 -3.53 4.14 7.92
C SER A 189 -2.37 4.41 6.95
N GLY A 190 -1.14 4.42 7.49
CA GLY A 190 0.09 4.54 6.69
C GLY A 190 0.60 5.98 6.48
N GLN A 191 0.00 6.99 7.11
CA GLN A 191 0.50 8.36 7.03
C GLN A 191 1.98 8.42 7.45
N GLY A 192 2.79 9.19 6.72
CA GLY A 192 4.24 9.24 6.94
C GLY A 192 5.03 8.16 6.20
N THR A 193 4.38 7.20 5.53
CA THR A 193 5.03 6.10 4.81
C THR A 193 4.75 6.14 3.31
N ASP A 194 5.47 5.32 2.55
CA ASP A 194 5.31 5.14 1.10
C ASP A 194 4.09 4.28 0.72
N SER A 195 3.36 3.72 1.69
CA SER A 195 2.16 2.92 1.46
C SER A 195 1.01 3.33 2.38
N VAL A 196 -0.17 3.61 1.82
CA VAL A 196 -1.32 4.09 2.58
C VAL A 196 -2.59 3.33 2.25
N THR A 197 -3.55 3.35 3.17
CA THR A 197 -4.89 2.79 2.95
C THR A 197 -5.96 3.85 3.12
N TYR A 198 -6.90 3.91 2.18
CA TYR A 198 -8.08 4.78 2.22
C TYR A 198 -9.38 3.97 2.28
N THR A 199 -10.40 4.59 2.86
CA THR A 199 -11.79 4.13 2.80
C THR A 199 -12.69 5.34 2.62
N TRP A 200 -13.63 5.27 1.68
CA TRP A 200 -14.54 6.39 1.40
C TRP A 200 -15.95 6.08 1.83
N ALA A 201 -16.55 6.98 2.62
CA ALA A 201 -17.93 6.86 3.06
C ALA A 201 -18.95 7.26 1.98
N THR A 202 -18.53 8.07 1.00
CA THR A 202 -19.41 8.60 -0.05
C THR A 202 -18.87 8.28 -1.43
N SER A 203 -19.76 8.04 -2.39
CA SER A 203 -19.41 7.87 -3.79
C SER A 203 -19.00 9.20 -4.44
N GLY A 204 -18.60 9.14 -5.71
CA GLY A 204 -18.13 10.24 -6.53
C GLY A 204 -16.61 10.27 -6.70
N THR A 205 -16.14 11.34 -7.34
CA THR A 205 -14.72 11.59 -7.60
C THR A 205 -13.98 11.94 -6.32
N LYS A 206 -12.85 11.27 -6.06
CA LYS A 206 -11.94 11.54 -4.94
C LYS A 206 -10.59 11.93 -5.47
N THR A 207 -9.94 12.87 -4.79
CA THR A 207 -8.60 13.34 -5.11
C THR A 207 -7.67 13.02 -3.95
N ILE A 208 -6.57 12.34 -4.25
CA ILE A 208 -5.47 12.05 -3.32
C ILE A 208 -4.28 12.88 -3.75
N THR A 209 -3.64 13.56 -2.82
CA THR A 209 -2.40 14.31 -3.01
C THR A 209 -1.32 13.69 -2.14
N LEU A 210 -0.18 13.44 -2.74
CA LEU A 210 1.05 13.00 -2.08
C LEU A 210 2.06 14.13 -2.14
N THR A 211 2.69 14.44 -1.02
CA THR A 211 3.90 15.27 -0.95
C THR A 211 5.04 14.39 -0.44
N ALA A 212 6.09 14.22 -1.23
CA ALA A 212 7.30 13.51 -0.84
C ALA A 212 8.44 14.54 -0.74
N GLU A 213 9.22 14.51 0.33
CA GLU A 213 10.26 15.50 0.60
C GLU A 213 11.53 14.82 1.09
N ASN A 214 12.68 15.25 0.55
CA ASN A 214 14.00 14.91 1.03
C ASN A 214 14.88 16.16 1.12
N CYS A 215 16.19 16.01 1.27
CA CYS A 215 17.15 17.11 1.31
C CYS A 215 17.06 18.10 0.13
N GLY A 216 16.46 17.70 -1.01
CA GLY A 216 16.27 18.55 -2.19
C GLY A 216 15.01 19.40 -2.16
N GLY A 217 14.17 19.24 -1.14
CA GLY A 217 12.86 19.87 -1.01
C GLY A 217 11.69 18.96 -1.45
N PRO A 218 10.45 19.48 -1.38
CA PRO A 218 9.25 18.70 -1.63
C PRO A 218 8.89 18.61 -3.11
N VAL A 219 8.37 17.44 -3.52
CA VAL A 219 7.67 17.20 -4.78
C VAL A 219 6.25 16.70 -4.50
N THR A 220 5.30 17.03 -5.37
CA THR A 220 3.88 16.70 -5.16
C THR A 220 3.29 15.94 -6.34
N ALA A 221 2.44 14.96 -6.04
CA ALA A 221 1.65 14.21 -7.00
C ALA A 221 0.17 14.26 -6.64
N THR A 222 -0.72 14.25 -7.64
CA THR A 222 -2.16 14.17 -7.42
C THR A 222 -2.76 13.04 -8.23
N ARG A 223 -3.67 12.29 -7.64
CA ARG A 223 -4.39 11.21 -8.27
C ARG A 223 -5.89 11.34 -8.06
N VAL A 224 -6.62 11.25 -9.16
CA VAL A 224 -8.09 11.32 -9.17
C VAL A 224 -8.63 9.93 -9.44
N ILE A 225 -9.54 9.48 -8.58
CA ILE A 225 -10.24 8.19 -8.69
C ILE A 225 -11.75 8.41 -8.64
N THR A 226 -12.51 7.46 -9.16
CA THR A 226 -13.97 7.42 -9.04
C THR A 226 -14.35 6.29 -8.10
N VAL A 227 -15.09 6.62 -7.04
CA VAL A 227 -15.65 5.64 -6.11
C VAL A 227 -17.15 5.57 -6.32
N GLU A 228 -17.69 4.40 -6.60
CA GLU A 228 -19.11 4.18 -6.77
C GLU A 228 -19.77 3.80 -5.44
N ALA A 229 -21.08 3.99 -5.36
CA ALA A 229 -21.83 3.34 -4.29
C ALA A 229 -21.73 1.83 -4.52
N LEU A 230 -21.70 1.04 -3.43
CA LEU A 230 -21.86 -0.41 -3.58
C LEU A 230 -23.09 -0.66 -4.46
N PRO A 231 -23.04 -1.62 -5.40
CA PRO A 231 -24.22 -2.01 -6.15
C PRO A 231 -25.36 -2.19 -5.13
N PRO A 232 -26.58 -1.73 -5.41
CA PRO A 232 -27.68 -2.02 -4.51
C PRO A 232 -27.63 -3.53 -4.26
N GLY A 233 -27.58 -3.93 -3.00
CA GLY A 233 -27.66 -5.34 -2.63
C GLY A 233 -28.99 -5.93 -3.10
N CYS A 234 -29.49 -6.97 -2.46
CA CYS A 234 -30.89 -7.33 -2.67
C CYS A 234 -31.74 -6.60 -1.63
N PRO A 235 -32.13 -5.32 -1.81
CA PRO A 235 -32.87 -4.58 -0.78
C PRO A 235 -34.20 -5.27 -0.45
N ARG A 236 -34.72 -6.07 -1.37
CA ARG A 236 -35.96 -6.84 -1.21
C ARG A 236 -35.73 -8.28 -1.69
N PRO A 237 -35.18 -9.14 -0.83
CA PRO A 237 -35.03 -10.56 -1.14
C PRO A 237 -36.42 -11.18 -1.32
N LEU A 238 -36.54 -12.10 -2.27
CA LEU A 238 -37.76 -12.88 -2.47
C LEU A 238 -37.91 -13.87 -1.30
N THR A 239 -39.10 -13.91 -0.69
CA THR A 239 -39.38 -14.76 0.48
C THR A 239 -40.27 -15.95 0.16
N SER A 240 -41.16 -15.83 -0.83
CA SER A 240 -42.02 -16.93 -1.27
C SER A 240 -42.52 -16.74 -2.70
N VAL A 241 -43.06 -17.79 -3.27
CA VAL A 241 -43.87 -17.79 -4.49
C VAL A 241 -45.13 -18.61 -4.23
N VAL A 242 -46.25 -18.26 -4.87
CA VAL A 242 -47.51 -19.02 -4.78
C VAL A 242 -48.05 -19.24 -6.19
N ILE A 243 -48.44 -20.47 -6.51
CA ILE A 243 -49.12 -20.84 -7.75
C ILE A 243 -50.63 -20.74 -7.53
N THR A 244 -51.32 -20.14 -8.50
CA THR A 244 -52.79 -20.13 -8.57
C THR A 244 -53.25 -20.63 -9.93
N GLY A 245 -54.35 -21.37 -9.95
CA GLY A 245 -54.92 -21.92 -11.18
C GLY A 245 -56.00 -22.97 -10.92
N PRO A 246 -56.53 -23.60 -11.98
CA PRO A 246 -57.57 -24.62 -11.87
C PRO A 246 -57.11 -25.85 -11.07
N THR A 247 -58.03 -26.48 -10.34
CA THR A 247 -57.79 -27.73 -9.58
C THR A 247 -58.43 -28.96 -10.22
N THR A 248 -59.27 -28.77 -11.23
CA THR A 248 -59.89 -29.85 -12.00
C THR A 248 -59.89 -29.53 -13.48
N GLY A 249 -59.76 -30.55 -14.33
CA GLY A 249 -59.80 -30.41 -15.77
C GLY A 249 -60.12 -31.72 -16.49
N VAL A 250 -60.06 -31.68 -17.82
CA VAL A 250 -60.17 -32.86 -18.69
C VAL A 250 -58.96 -32.95 -19.60
N ILE A 251 -58.69 -34.15 -20.10
CA ILE A 251 -57.57 -34.42 -21.00
C ILE A 251 -57.59 -33.51 -22.24
N GLU A 252 -56.40 -33.26 -22.80
CA GLU A 252 -56.15 -32.51 -24.05
C GLU A 252 -56.70 -31.07 -24.07
N THR A 253 -56.88 -30.46 -22.89
CA THR A 253 -57.33 -29.08 -22.74
C THR A 253 -56.23 -28.24 -22.08
N PRO A 254 -55.85 -27.08 -22.65
CA PRO A 254 -54.84 -26.22 -22.05
C PRO A 254 -55.38 -25.47 -20.83
N TYR A 255 -54.59 -25.46 -19.75
CA TYR A 255 -54.88 -24.74 -18.51
C TYR A 255 -53.75 -23.77 -18.17
N VAL A 256 -54.13 -22.61 -17.65
CA VAL A 256 -53.21 -21.51 -17.30
C VAL A 256 -53.01 -21.44 -15.79
N PHE A 257 -51.77 -21.28 -15.37
CA PHE A 257 -51.35 -21.10 -13.98
C PHE A 257 -50.51 -19.85 -13.83
N THR A 258 -50.69 -19.15 -12.71
CA THR A 258 -49.98 -17.91 -12.40
C THR A 258 -49.18 -18.08 -11.11
N ALA A 259 -47.87 -17.92 -11.20
CA ALA A 259 -46.97 -17.80 -10.05
C ALA A 259 -46.83 -16.33 -9.64
N THR A 260 -47.06 -16.01 -8.37
CA THR A 260 -46.91 -14.67 -7.79
C THR A 260 -45.91 -14.70 -6.65
N VAL A 261 -44.89 -13.83 -6.69
CA VAL A 261 -43.85 -13.76 -5.65
C VAL A 261 -44.25 -12.83 -4.50
N ALA A 262 -43.64 -13.02 -3.33
CA ALA A 262 -43.70 -12.07 -2.23
C ALA A 262 -42.27 -11.69 -1.78
N PRO A 263 -42.02 -10.40 -1.47
CA PRO A 263 -42.90 -9.26 -1.75
C PRO A 263 -43.03 -9.01 -3.27
N LEU A 264 -44.12 -8.35 -3.71
CA LEU A 264 -44.35 -8.06 -5.14
C LEU A 264 -43.31 -7.09 -5.74
N ASP A 265 -42.65 -6.31 -4.90
CA ASP A 265 -41.55 -5.42 -5.25
C ASP A 265 -40.17 -6.04 -4.94
N ALA A 266 -40.07 -7.37 -4.92
CA ALA A 266 -38.79 -8.07 -4.82
C ALA A 266 -37.81 -7.55 -5.89
N THR A 267 -36.54 -7.45 -5.52
CA THR A 267 -35.49 -6.87 -6.38
C THR A 267 -35.39 -7.65 -7.69
N GLU A 268 -35.46 -6.95 -8.82
CA GLU A 268 -35.29 -7.51 -10.15
C GLU A 268 -33.79 -7.63 -10.53
N PRO A 269 -33.41 -8.55 -11.44
CA PRO A 269 -34.27 -9.52 -12.14
C PRO A 269 -34.70 -10.71 -11.26
N ILE A 270 -35.86 -11.29 -11.58
CA ILE A 270 -36.39 -12.51 -10.95
C ILE A 270 -36.42 -13.64 -11.98
N THR A 271 -35.87 -14.80 -11.62
CA THR A 271 -35.84 -16.00 -12.47
C THR A 271 -36.92 -16.98 -12.02
N TYR A 272 -37.71 -17.52 -12.96
CA TYR A 272 -38.74 -18.53 -12.69
C TYR A 272 -38.40 -19.85 -13.39
N THR A 273 -38.46 -20.95 -12.64
CA THR A 273 -38.23 -22.31 -13.15
C THR A 273 -39.45 -23.18 -12.85
N TRP A 274 -40.12 -23.66 -13.90
CA TRP A 274 -41.33 -24.48 -13.83
C TRP A 274 -41.01 -25.95 -14.10
N THR A 275 -41.59 -26.86 -13.30
CA THR A 275 -41.43 -28.31 -13.44
C THR A 275 -42.78 -29.02 -13.34
N PRO A 276 -43.16 -29.90 -14.30
CA PRO A 276 -42.50 -30.12 -15.59
C PRO A 276 -42.45 -28.84 -16.45
N PRO A 277 -41.64 -28.78 -17.51
CA PRO A 277 -41.60 -27.60 -18.39
C PRO A 277 -42.98 -27.31 -19.02
N PRO A 278 -43.43 -26.05 -19.05
CA PRO A 278 -44.71 -25.68 -19.64
C PRO A 278 -44.68 -25.69 -21.18
N LEU A 279 -45.85 -25.56 -21.79
CA LEU A 279 -45.97 -25.32 -23.23
C LEU A 279 -45.27 -23.99 -23.61
N PRO A 280 -44.74 -23.85 -24.84
CA PRO A 280 -44.19 -22.59 -25.33
C PRO A 280 -45.19 -21.45 -25.25
N GLY A 281 -44.72 -20.25 -24.89
CA GLY A 281 -45.56 -19.05 -24.76
C GLY A 281 -45.85 -18.60 -23.33
N SER A 282 -45.08 -19.06 -22.35
CA SER A 282 -45.12 -18.51 -20.99
C SER A 282 -44.81 -17.00 -20.98
N LEU A 283 -45.60 -16.23 -20.25
CA LEU A 283 -45.39 -14.79 -20.08
C LEU A 283 -44.67 -14.51 -18.76
N LEU A 284 -43.59 -13.71 -18.82
CA LEU A 284 -42.87 -13.21 -17.65
C LEU A 284 -43.23 -11.73 -17.46
N LEU A 285 -43.78 -11.40 -16.31
CA LEU A 285 -44.11 -10.03 -15.89
C LEU A 285 -43.32 -9.69 -14.62
N SER A 286 -43.20 -8.40 -14.30
CA SER A 286 -42.61 -7.97 -13.03
C SER A 286 -43.39 -8.60 -11.87
N GLY A 287 -42.71 -9.39 -11.03
CA GLY A 287 -43.30 -10.09 -9.88
C GLY A 287 -44.26 -11.25 -10.20
N GLN A 288 -44.46 -11.62 -11.47
CA GLN A 288 -45.36 -12.73 -11.85
C GLN A 288 -44.86 -13.55 -13.05
N SER A 289 -45.22 -14.83 -13.09
CA SER A 289 -45.00 -15.71 -14.24
C SER A 289 -46.26 -16.48 -14.58
N VAL A 290 -46.64 -16.53 -15.86
CA VAL A 290 -47.79 -17.28 -16.37
C VAL A 290 -47.32 -18.45 -17.22
N ALA A 291 -47.78 -19.65 -16.88
CA ALA A 291 -47.45 -20.90 -17.53
C ALA A 291 -48.70 -21.66 -17.99
N THR A 292 -48.61 -22.35 -19.13
CA THR A 292 -49.71 -23.14 -19.70
C THR A 292 -49.31 -24.61 -19.80
N TYR A 293 -50.21 -25.49 -19.38
CA TYR A 293 -50.04 -26.95 -19.41
C TYR A 293 -51.21 -27.66 -20.07
N THR A 294 -50.94 -28.84 -20.63
CA THR A 294 -51.96 -29.79 -21.13
C THR A 294 -51.56 -31.20 -20.71
N TRP A 295 -52.54 -32.08 -20.52
CA TRP A 295 -52.32 -33.46 -20.09
C TRP A 295 -53.10 -34.43 -20.97
N SER A 296 -52.42 -35.49 -21.40
CA SER A 296 -53.01 -36.55 -22.23
C SER A 296 -53.52 -37.75 -21.42
N THR A 297 -53.31 -37.74 -20.11
CA THR A 297 -53.67 -38.83 -19.20
C THR A 297 -54.51 -38.31 -18.05
N VAL A 298 -55.44 -39.14 -17.59
CA VAL A 298 -56.25 -38.87 -16.40
C VAL A 298 -55.48 -39.09 -15.12
N GLY A 299 -55.95 -38.49 -14.03
CA GLY A 299 -55.35 -38.56 -12.70
C GLY A 299 -54.89 -37.19 -12.19
N ASP A 300 -54.23 -37.22 -11.04
CA ASP A 300 -53.66 -36.02 -10.43
C ASP A 300 -52.31 -35.70 -11.06
N HIS A 301 -52.15 -34.45 -11.50
CA HIS A 301 -50.89 -33.93 -12.02
C HIS A 301 -50.42 -32.76 -11.17
N THR A 302 -49.17 -32.82 -10.72
CA THR A 302 -48.54 -31.77 -9.92
C THR A 302 -47.55 -30.97 -10.76
N ILE A 303 -47.64 -29.65 -10.66
CA ILE A 303 -46.65 -28.70 -11.19
C ILE A 303 -45.95 -28.00 -10.02
N THR A 304 -44.71 -27.58 -10.22
CA THR A 304 -43.90 -26.87 -9.22
C THR A 304 -43.25 -25.67 -9.88
N VAL A 305 -43.19 -24.55 -9.17
CA VAL A 305 -42.44 -23.37 -9.58
C VAL A 305 -41.39 -23.04 -8.53
N THR A 306 -40.22 -22.63 -8.98
CA THR A 306 -39.20 -21.97 -8.15
C THR A 306 -38.97 -20.58 -8.70
N ALA A 307 -39.04 -19.56 -7.84
CA ALA A 307 -38.72 -18.18 -8.19
C ALA A 307 -37.56 -17.70 -7.33
N GLU A 308 -36.58 -17.03 -7.92
CA GLU A 308 -35.38 -16.55 -7.21
C GLU A 308 -34.94 -15.16 -7.68
N ASN A 309 -34.34 -14.39 -6.78
CA ASN A 309 -33.64 -13.15 -7.08
C ASN A 309 -32.29 -13.09 -6.34
N CYS A 310 -31.60 -11.95 -6.42
CA CYS A 310 -30.27 -11.72 -5.82
C CYS A 310 -30.11 -12.04 -4.32
N GLY A 311 -31.18 -12.29 -3.57
CA GLY A 311 -31.13 -12.38 -2.11
C GLY A 311 -32.10 -13.39 -1.51
N GLY A 312 -32.86 -14.12 -2.33
CA GLY A 312 -33.80 -15.11 -1.83
C GLY A 312 -34.46 -15.91 -2.94
N TYR A 313 -35.15 -16.97 -2.53
CA TYR A 313 -35.90 -17.85 -3.42
C TYR A 313 -37.14 -18.39 -2.70
N GLY A 314 -38.10 -18.85 -3.48
CA GLY A 314 -39.33 -19.48 -3.01
C GLY A 314 -39.72 -20.61 -3.95
N THR A 315 -40.41 -21.61 -3.42
CA THR A 315 -40.97 -22.71 -4.20
C THR A 315 -42.41 -22.99 -3.77
N ASP A 316 -43.25 -23.39 -4.73
CA ASP A 316 -44.62 -23.83 -4.48
C ASP A 316 -45.03 -24.91 -5.47
N ALA A 317 -46.00 -25.74 -5.08
CA ALA A 317 -46.53 -26.83 -5.89
C ALA A 317 -48.06 -26.80 -5.95
N HIS A 318 -48.61 -27.01 -7.14
CA HIS A 318 -50.05 -27.01 -7.39
C HIS A 318 -50.47 -28.31 -8.07
N THR A 319 -51.57 -28.89 -7.63
CA THR A 319 -52.10 -30.15 -8.19
C THR A 319 -53.45 -29.92 -8.85
N ILE A 320 -53.61 -30.48 -10.05
CA ILE A 320 -54.85 -30.48 -10.82
C ILE A 320 -55.29 -31.92 -11.09
N HIS A 321 -56.56 -32.21 -10.86
CA HIS A 321 -57.17 -33.49 -11.18
C HIS A 321 -57.73 -33.50 -12.61
N ILE A 322 -57.24 -34.38 -13.46
CA ILE A 322 -57.66 -34.49 -14.86
C ILE A 322 -58.55 -35.73 -15.05
N SER A 323 -59.78 -35.54 -15.54
CA SER A 323 -60.73 -36.61 -15.83
C SER A 323 -60.91 -36.89 -17.33
N GLU A 324 -61.51 -38.02 -17.68
CA GLU A 324 -61.83 -38.33 -19.08
C GLU A 324 -62.86 -37.35 -19.65
N GLN A 325 -62.64 -36.96 -20.91
CA GLN A 325 -63.63 -36.19 -21.66
C GLN A 325 -64.76 -37.13 -22.13
N HIS A 326 -65.88 -37.15 -21.41
CA HIS A 326 -67.05 -37.90 -21.84
C HIS A 326 -67.76 -37.16 -22.98
N ARG A 327 -67.80 -37.78 -24.17
CA ARG A 327 -68.60 -37.29 -25.31
C ARG A 327 -69.77 -38.23 -25.54
N ILE A 328 -71.00 -37.74 -25.36
CA ILE A 328 -72.20 -38.45 -25.81
C ILE A 328 -72.43 -38.10 -27.28
N TYR A 329 -72.18 -39.06 -28.18
CA TYR A 329 -72.64 -38.97 -29.57
C TYR A 329 -74.05 -39.59 -29.62
N LEU A 330 -75.09 -38.75 -29.59
CA LEU A 330 -76.47 -39.20 -29.77
C LEU A 330 -76.70 -39.72 -31.20
N PRO A 331 -77.36 -40.87 -31.41
CA PRO A 331 -77.68 -41.33 -32.75
C PRO A 331 -78.85 -40.51 -33.32
N LEU A 332 -78.63 -39.89 -34.48
CA LEU A 332 -79.71 -39.42 -35.33
C LEU A 332 -80.31 -40.63 -36.06
N ILE A 333 -81.49 -41.09 -35.66
CA ILE A 333 -82.30 -42.02 -36.46
C ILE A 333 -83.40 -41.21 -37.15
N LEU A 334 -83.40 -41.22 -38.48
CA LEU A 334 -84.58 -40.93 -39.28
C LEU A 334 -84.97 -42.20 -40.05
N ARG A 335 -86.11 -42.79 -39.69
CA ARG A 335 -86.84 -43.74 -40.54
C ARG A 335 -87.96 -42.97 -41.24
N ASN A 336 -88.17 -43.27 -42.51
CA ASN A 336 -89.51 -43.29 -43.09
C ASN A 336 -89.63 -44.50 -44.00
N GLY A 337 -90.75 -45.20 -43.87
CA GLY A 337 -91.12 -46.37 -44.68
C GLY A 337 -91.56 -46.02 -46.08
#